data_AF-A0A8T3UI42-F1
#
_entry.id   AF-A0A8T3UI42-F1
#
_cell.length_a   1.000
_cell.length_b   1.000
_cell.length_c   1.000
_cell.angle_alpha   90.00
_cell.angle_beta   90.00
_cell.angle_gamma   90.00
#
_symmetry.space_group_name_H-M   'P 1'
#
loop_
_entity.id
_entity.type
_entity.pdbx_description
1 polymer ?
#
loop_
_entity_poly.entity_id
_entity_poly.type
_entity_poly.pdbx_seq_one_letter_code
_entity_poly.pdbx_strand_id
1 'polypeptide(L)'
;MNVNLIEYLNCFEIKNFNDVLFYYIDRSGRSDSEIYRCVDIDRKLFSKIRCNKNYVPRKNLVIKLCFALRLDLHDSNILLKSAGYSLSNNKFDLIITYCLDNNIYDLSVINDFLFTYCNAIL
;
A
#
# COMPACT_ATOMS: atom_id res chain seq x y z
N MET A 1 5.65 -21.80 18.51
CA MET A 1 6.03 -21.56 17.11
C MET A 1 6.24 -20.07 16.94
N ASN A 2 7.36 -19.64 16.33
CA ASN A 2 7.62 -18.21 16.13
C ASN A 2 6.68 -17.69 15.02
N VAL A 3 5.53 -17.15 15.42
CA VAL A 3 4.49 -16.64 14.50
C VAL A 3 5.09 -15.67 13.47
N ASN A 4 6.05 -14.85 13.92
CA ASN A 4 6.79 -13.90 13.11
C ASN A 4 7.62 -14.57 11.99
N LEU A 5 8.22 -15.73 12.24
CA LEU A 5 9.00 -16.47 11.23
C LEU A 5 8.07 -17.15 10.21
N ILE A 6 6.92 -17.65 10.65
CA ILE A 6 5.92 -18.25 9.75
C ILE A 6 5.30 -17.18 8.85
N GLU A 7 4.96 -16.00 9.40
CA GLU A 7 4.53 -14.84 8.61
C GLU A 7 5.61 -14.43 7.61
N TYR A 8 6.88 -14.33 8.04
CA TYR A 8 7.99 -13.96 7.18
C TYR A 8 8.20 -14.96 6.02
N LEU A 9 8.12 -16.27 6.31
CA LEU A 9 8.26 -17.32 5.30
C LEU A 9 7.04 -17.36 4.35
N ASN A 10 5.83 -17.19 4.88
CA ASN A 10 4.62 -17.14 4.08
C ASN A 10 4.65 -15.95 3.12
N CYS A 11 5.08 -14.76 3.55
CA CYS A 11 5.26 -13.60 2.67
C CYS A 11 6.20 -13.88 1.48
N PHE A 12 7.18 -14.78 1.64
CA PHE A 12 8.07 -15.20 0.55
C PHE A 12 7.38 -16.14 -0.45
N GLU A 13 6.33 -16.85 -0.02
CA GLU A 13 5.50 -17.69 -0.89
C GLU A 13 4.32 -16.94 -1.53
N ILE A 14 3.93 -15.76 -1.03
CA ILE A 14 2.83 -14.98 -1.62
C ILE A 14 3.25 -14.46 -3.02
N LYS A 15 2.58 -14.95 -4.07
CA LYS A 15 3.06 -14.78 -5.46
C LYS A 15 2.49 -13.57 -6.21
N ASN A 16 1.40 -12.97 -5.74
CA ASN A 16 0.71 -11.90 -6.49
C ASN A 16 0.15 -10.78 -5.59
N PHE A 17 -0.06 -9.62 -6.18
CA PHE A 17 -0.54 -8.40 -5.50
C PHE A 17 -1.81 -8.61 -4.67
N ASN A 18 -2.78 -9.35 -5.19
CA ASN A 18 -4.05 -9.56 -4.53
C ASN A 18 -3.84 -10.29 -3.19
N ASP A 19 -3.13 -11.42 -3.22
CA ASP A 19 -2.86 -12.21 -2.02
C ASP A 19 -2.07 -11.39 -0.97
N VAL A 20 -1.08 -10.58 -1.38
CA VAL A 20 -0.32 -9.71 -0.45
C VAL A 20 -1.22 -8.62 0.14
N LEU A 21 -2.04 -7.97 -0.68
CA LEU A 21 -2.96 -6.93 -0.22
C LEU A 21 -3.94 -7.47 0.83
N PHE A 22 -4.58 -8.60 0.56
CA PHE A 22 -5.56 -9.17 1.48
C PHE A 22 -4.92 -9.72 2.74
N TYR A 23 -3.69 -10.25 2.67
CA TYR A 23 -2.92 -10.58 3.86
C TYR A 23 -2.74 -9.36 4.79
N TYR A 24 -2.37 -8.20 4.26
CA TYR A 24 -2.21 -6.99 5.08
C TYR A 24 -3.55 -6.43 5.58
N ILE A 25 -4.63 -6.56 4.79
CA ILE A 25 -5.98 -6.21 5.24
C ILE A 25 -6.36 -7.07 6.45
N ASP A 26 -6.24 -8.39 6.34
CA ASP A 26 -6.56 -9.33 7.41
C ASP A 26 -5.69 -9.08 8.66
N ARG A 27 -4.39 -8.84 8.48
CA ARG A 27 -3.45 -8.48 9.56
C ARG A 27 -3.81 -7.17 10.25
N SER A 28 -4.37 -6.19 9.52
CA SER A 28 -4.79 -4.91 10.10
C SER A 28 -6.01 -5.03 11.02
N GLY A 29 -6.78 -6.13 10.91
CA GLY A 29 -8.05 -6.34 11.62
C GLY A 29 -9.18 -5.42 11.14
N ARG A 30 -8.96 -4.63 10.08
CA ARG A 30 -9.95 -3.72 9.49
C ARG A 30 -10.69 -4.42 8.37
N SER A 31 -11.97 -4.10 8.21
CA SER A 31 -12.75 -4.57 7.07
C SER A 31 -12.26 -3.92 5.78
N ASP A 32 -12.42 -4.64 4.66
CA ASP A 32 -12.22 -4.12 3.31
C ASP A 32 -12.90 -2.76 3.10
N SER A 33 -14.11 -2.60 3.66
CA SER A 33 -14.91 -1.39 3.51
C SER A 33 -14.33 -0.17 4.18
N GLU A 34 -13.60 -0.36 5.28
CA GLU A 34 -12.86 0.70 5.92
C GLU A 34 -11.62 1.06 5.10
N ILE A 35 -10.92 0.05 4.57
CA ILE A 35 -9.71 0.27 3.78
C ILE A 35 -10.00 1.05 2.50
N TYR A 36 -10.95 0.61 1.66
CA TYR A 36 -11.19 1.30 0.39
C TYR A 36 -11.82 2.70 0.56
N ARG A 37 -12.54 2.94 1.67
CA ARG A 37 -13.07 4.27 2.00
C ARG A 37 -11.97 5.24 2.44
N CYS A 38 -10.93 4.75 3.12
CA CYS A 38 -9.81 5.59 3.54
C CYS A 38 -8.96 6.15 2.38
N VAL A 39 -9.09 5.58 1.17
CA VAL A 39 -8.28 5.95 0.00
C VAL A 39 -9.12 6.49 -1.15
N ASP A 40 -10.37 6.89 -0.87
CA ASP A 40 -11.33 7.40 -1.85
C ASP A 40 -11.51 6.48 -3.08
N ILE A 41 -11.50 5.17 -2.85
CA ILE A 41 -11.72 4.17 -3.90
C ILE A 41 -13.19 3.79 -3.99
N ASP A 42 -13.73 3.78 -5.21
CA ASP A 42 -15.05 3.19 -5.48
C ASP A 42 -15.05 1.69 -5.17
N ARG A 43 -16.07 1.23 -4.44
CA ARG A 43 -16.34 -0.19 -4.18
C ARG A 43 -16.24 -1.07 -5.44
N LYS A 44 -16.61 -0.56 -6.62
CA LYS A 44 -16.47 -1.27 -7.90
C LYS A 44 -15.01 -1.54 -8.26
N LEU A 45 -14.13 -0.55 -8.07
CA LEU A 45 -12.71 -0.70 -8.32
C LEU A 45 -12.08 -1.68 -7.31
N PHE A 46 -12.47 -1.60 -6.05
CA PHE A 46 -12.01 -2.55 -5.03
C PHE A 46 -12.51 -3.97 -5.30
N SER A 47 -13.76 -4.13 -5.75
CA SER A 47 -14.30 -5.41 -6.20
C SER A 47 -13.51 -5.98 -7.39
N LYS A 48 -13.10 -5.13 -8.34
CA LYS A 48 -12.23 -5.53 -9.44
C LYS A 48 -10.86 -6.00 -8.96
N ILE A 49 -10.26 -5.31 -7.99
CA ILE A 49 -9.03 -5.76 -7.32
C ILE A 49 -9.24 -7.15 -6.73
N ARG A 50 -10.32 -7.37 -5.98
CA ARG A 50 -10.59 -8.64 -5.31
C ARG A 50 -10.83 -9.81 -6.26
N CYS A 51 -11.71 -9.62 -7.24
CA CYS A 51 -12.23 -10.71 -8.06
C CYS A 51 -11.32 -11.06 -9.25
N ASN A 52 -10.47 -10.13 -9.71
CA ASN A 52 -9.57 -10.37 -10.82
C ASN A 52 -8.12 -10.45 -10.32
N LYS A 53 -7.60 -11.67 -10.15
CA LYS A 53 -6.22 -11.92 -9.68
C LYS A 53 -5.13 -11.32 -10.57
N ASN A 54 -5.45 -11.02 -11.83
CA ASN A 54 -4.53 -10.40 -12.78
C ASN A 54 -4.66 -8.87 -12.82
N TYR A 55 -5.59 -8.29 -12.06
CA TYR A 55 -5.76 -6.85 -12.00
C TYR A 55 -4.73 -6.24 -11.06
N VAL A 56 -3.83 -5.45 -11.65
CA VAL A 56 -2.85 -4.65 -10.91
C VAL A 56 -3.27 -3.18 -11.01
N PRO A 57 -3.57 -2.51 -9.88
CA PRO A 57 -3.90 -1.09 -9.89
C PRO A 57 -2.66 -0.24 -10.17
N ARG A 58 -2.86 1.05 -10.46
CA ARG A 58 -1.75 1.99 -10.71
C ARG A 58 -0.91 2.20 -9.44
N LYS A 59 0.39 2.51 -9.61
CA LYS A 59 1.34 2.77 -8.51
C LYS A 59 0.80 3.68 -7.41
N ASN A 60 0.23 4.84 -7.76
CA ASN A 60 -0.34 5.77 -6.76
C ASN A 60 -1.41 5.12 -5.89
N LEU A 61 -2.24 4.24 -6.46
CA LEU A 61 -3.27 3.54 -5.71
C LEU A 61 -2.66 2.54 -4.72
N VAL A 62 -1.62 1.82 -5.15
CA VAL A 62 -0.87 0.91 -4.28
C VAL A 62 -0.24 1.69 -3.12
N ILE A 63 0.35 2.86 -3.40
CA ILE A 63 0.90 3.76 -2.37
C ILE A 63 -0.18 4.21 -1.39
N LYS A 64 -1.36 4.64 -1.87
CA LYS A 64 -2.50 4.98 -1.00
C LYS A 64 -2.89 3.81 -0.10
N LEU A 65 -2.95 2.59 -0.65
CA LEU A 65 -3.26 1.38 0.12
C LEU A 65 -2.21 1.12 1.20
N CYS A 66 -0.90 1.32 0.93
CA CYS A 66 0.13 1.23 1.96
C CYS A 66 -0.15 2.17 3.14
N PHE A 67 -0.50 3.43 2.87
CA PHE A 67 -0.82 4.40 3.92
C PHE A 67 -2.11 4.07 4.67
N ALA A 68 -3.17 3.65 3.98
CA ALA A 68 -4.42 3.27 4.63
C ALA A 68 -4.30 2.02 5.50
N LEU A 69 -3.43 1.09 5.11
CA LEU A 69 -3.05 -0.08 5.91
C LEU A 69 -2.03 0.25 6.99
N ARG A 70 -1.52 1.48 7.04
CA ARG A 70 -0.49 1.96 7.99
C ARG A 70 0.74 1.06 8.00
N LEU A 71 1.16 0.62 6.81
CA LEU A 71 2.33 -0.23 6.65
C LEU A 71 3.62 0.56 6.92
N ASP A 72 4.62 -0.09 7.48
CA ASP A 72 5.97 0.47 7.54
C ASP A 72 6.63 0.45 6.15
N LEU A 73 7.84 1.00 6.03
CA LEU A 73 8.57 1.03 4.77
C LEU A 73 8.88 -0.38 4.21
N HIS A 74 9.12 -1.36 5.08
CA HIS A 74 9.43 -2.73 4.66
C HIS A 74 8.21 -3.40 4.03
N ASP A 75 7.09 -3.42 4.76
CA ASP A 75 5.82 -3.99 4.33
C ASP A 75 5.27 -3.26 3.09
N SER A 76 5.41 -1.94 3.03
CA SER A 76 5.05 -1.15 1.85
C SER A 76 5.84 -1.56 0.61
N ASN A 77 7.14 -1.84 0.76
CA ASN A 77 7.97 -2.31 -0.34
C ASN A 77 7.57 -3.71 -0.81
N ILE A 78 7.15 -4.60 0.10
CA ILE A 78 6.61 -5.92 -0.27
C ILE A 78 5.33 -5.75 -1.11
N LEU A 79 4.38 -4.94 -0.63
CA LEU A 79 3.13 -4.68 -1.35
C LEU A 79 3.38 -4.03 -2.72
N LEU A 80 4.26 -3.02 -2.81
CA LEU A 80 4.62 -2.39 -4.08
C LEU A 80 5.27 -3.37 -5.06
N LYS A 81 6.23 -4.17 -4.59
CA LYS A 81 6.92 -5.17 -5.44
C LYS A 81 5.95 -6.22 -5.95
N SER A 82 4.98 -6.66 -5.14
CA SER A 82 3.96 -7.62 -5.56
C SER A 82 3.05 -7.09 -6.70
N ALA A 83 2.95 -5.75 -6.83
CA ALA A 83 2.29 -5.04 -7.92
C ALA A 83 3.23 -4.66 -9.09
N GLY A 84 4.51 -5.06 -9.04
CA GLY A 84 5.51 -4.70 -10.05
C GLY A 84 6.02 -3.26 -9.96
N TYR A 85 5.90 -2.62 -8.79
CA TYR A 85 6.37 -1.26 -8.55
C TYR A 85 7.50 -1.21 -7.52
N SER A 86 8.27 -0.12 -7.56
CA SER A 86 9.23 0.24 -6.52
C SER A 86 9.20 1.76 -6.29
N LEU A 87 9.62 2.18 -5.11
CA LEU A 87 9.98 3.58 -4.86
C LEU A 87 11.38 3.81 -5.45
N SER A 88 11.53 4.87 -6.24
CA SER A 88 12.76 5.25 -6.92
C SER A 88 13.32 6.55 -6.36
N ASN A 89 14.52 6.96 -6.78
CA ASN A 89 15.18 8.15 -6.24
C ASN A 89 14.66 9.49 -6.83
N ASN A 90 13.41 9.52 -7.28
CA ASN A 90 12.77 10.77 -7.70
C ASN A 90 12.16 11.50 -6.49
N LYS A 91 11.97 12.82 -6.60
CA LYS A 91 11.47 13.65 -5.49
C LYS A 91 10.14 13.14 -4.91
N PHE A 92 9.20 12.71 -5.77
CA PHE A 92 7.90 12.21 -5.35
C PHE A 92 8.06 10.97 -4.46
N ASP A 93 8.76 9.96 -4.95
CA ASP A 93 8.99 8.69 -4.24
C ASP A 93 9.83 8.88 -2.97
N LEU A 94 10.75 9.84 -2.94
CA LEU A 94 11.52 10.18 -1.73
C LEU A 94 10.61 10.76 -0.64
N ILE A 95 9.63 11.59 -0.99
CA ILE A 95 8.64 12.10 -0.02
C ILE A 95 7.76 10.96 0.49
N ILE A 96 7.31 10.05 -0.40
CA ILE A 96 6.56 8.86 0.01
C ILE A 96 7.38 8.01 0.99
N THR A 97 8.66 7.76 0.65
CA THR A 97 9.59 7.01 1.50
C THR A 97 9.74 7.66 2.87
N TYR A 98 9.96 8.99 2.90
CA TYR A 98 10.05 9.76 4.13
C TYR A 98 8.79 9.62 4.99
N CYS A 99 7.60 9.71 4.39
CA CYS A 99 6.33 9.58 5.12
C CYS A 99 6.18 8.17 5.72
N LEU A 100 6.50 7.12 4.96
CA LEU A 100 6.45 5.75 5.45
C LEU A 100 7.45 5.50 6.59
N ASP A 101 8.68 5.99 6.47
CA ASP A 101 9.74 5.80 7.46
C ASP A 101 9.43 6.55 8.79
N ASN A 102 8.72 7.67 8.70
CA ASN A 102 8.31 8.47 9.86
C ASN A 102 6.88 8.18 10.35
N ASN A 103 6.23 7.12 9.85
CA ASN A 103 4.87 6.72 10.22
C ASN A 103 3.81 7.83 10.01
N ILE A 104 4.00 8.65 8.98
CA ILE A 104 3.05 9.70 8.55
C ILE A 104 2.06 9.06 7.58
N TYR A 105 0.84 8.78 8.06
CA TYR A 105 -0.18 8.05 7.30
C TYR A 105 -1.37 8.92 6.85
N ASP A 106 -1.42 10.17 7.29
CA ASP A 106 -2.49 11.08 6.91
C ASP A 106 -2.32 11.53 5.45
N LEU A 107 -3.23 11.10 4.58
CA LEU A 107 -3.17 11.39 3.14
C LEU A 107 -3.27 12.90 2.84
N SER A 108 -3.95 13.68 3.67
CA SER A 108 -4.01 15.14 3.51
C SER A 108 -2.62 15.74 3.75
N VAL A 109 -1.95 15.35 4.84
CA VAL A 109 -0.58 15.81 5.14
C VAL A 109 0.41 15.38 4.06
N ILE A 110 0.31 14.13 3.59
CA ILE A 110 1.18 13.63 2.52
C ILE A 110 0.95 14.42 1.23
N ASN A 111 -0.30 14.69 0.87
CA ASN A 111 -0.64 15.50 -0.30
C ASN A 111 -0.13 16.93 -0.19
N ASP A 112 -0.16 17.54 1.00
CA ASP A 112 0.41 18.87 1.23
C ASP A 112 1.92 18.87 0.97
N PHE A 113 2.66 17.85 1.43
CA PHE A 113 4.09 17.71 1.12
C PHE A 113 4.34 17.50 -0.37
N LEU A 114 3.59 16.60 -1.01
CA LEU A 114 3.73 16.34 -2.45
C LEU A 114 3.41 17.58 -3.29
N PHE A 115 2.40 18.35 -2.90
CA PHE A 115 2.03 19.57 -3.60
C PHE A 115 3.12 20.63 -3.43
N THR A 116 3.60 20.83 -2.20
CA THR A 116 4.64 21.84 -1.87
C THR A 116 5.96 21.58 -2.60
N TYR A 117 6.41 20.32 -2.68
CA TYR A 117 7.75 20.00 -3.18
C TYR A 117 7.79 19.38 -4.57
N CYS A 118 6.68 18.83 -5.06
CA CYS A 118 6.58 18.16 -6.36
C CYS A 118 5.46 18.69 -7.27
N ASN A 119 4.61 19.62 -6.80
CA ASN A 119 3.41 20.06 -7.51
C ASN A 119 2.54 18.87 -7.97
N ALA A 120 2.39 17.87 -7.09
CA ALA A 120 1.71 16.61 -7.35
C ALA A 120 0.81 16.21 -6.19
N ILE A 121 -0.16 15.32 -6.44
CA ILE A 121 -1.11 14.78 -5.46
C ILE A 121 -1.24 13.27 -5.72
N LEU A 122 -1.50 12.49 -4.67
CA LEU A 122 -1.75 11.06 -4.74
C LEU A 122 -3.07 10.70 -5.41
#